data_AF-A0A075FBY2-F1
#
_entry.id   AF-A0A075FBY2-F1
#
_cell.length_a   1.000
_cell.length_b   1.000
_cell.length_c   1.000
_cell.angle_alpha   90.00
_cell.angle_beta   90.00
_cell.angle_gamma   90.00
#
_symmetry.space_group_name_H-M   'P 1'
#
loop_
_entity.id
_entity.type
_entity.pdbx_description
1 polymer ?
#
loop_
_entity_poly.entity_id
_entity_poly.type
_entity_poly.pdbx_seq_one_letter_code
_entity_poly.pdbx_strand_id
1 'polypeptide(L)' 'MGTIVCKDCGKVIETYEEEKVTTLYGTCPTCNK' A
#
# COMPACT_ATOMS: atom_id res chain seq x y z
N MET A 1 -8.35 10.19 1.31
CA MET A 1 -8.20 8.84 0.74
C MET A 1 -6.74 8.45 0.80
N GLY A 2 -6.38 7.46 1.60
CA GLY A 2 -5.02 6.93 1.69
C GLY A 2 -4.93 5.57 1.00
N THR A 3 -3.71 5.23 0.56
CA THR A 3 -3.46 4.00 -0.17
C THR A 3 -2.22 3.32 0.36
N ILE A 4 -2.32 2.04 0.67
CA ILE A 4 -1.22 1.18 1.06
C ILE A 4 -0.66 0.54 -0.21
N VAL A 5 0.63 0.76 -0.46
CA VAL A 5 1.35 0.26 -1.63
C VAL A 5 2.47 -0.66 -1.17
N CYS A 6 2.71 -1.76 -1.89
CA CYS A 6 3.81 -2.65 -1.59
C CYS A 6 5.14 -1.97 -1.92
N LYS A 7 6.06 -1.90 -0.94
CA LYS A 7 7.36 -1.22 -1.12
C LYS A 7 8.24 -1.89 -2.17
N ASP A 8 8.12 -3.20 -2.31
CA ASP A 8 9.01 -3.99 -3.18
C ASP A 8 8.55 -4.01 -4.65
N CYS A 9 7.24 -4.06 -4.90
CA CYS A 9 6.69 -4.24 -6.23
C CYS A 9 5.69 -3.16 -6.66
N GLY A 10 5.49 -2.12 -5.84
CA GLY A 10 4.70 -0.94 -6.19
C GLY A 10 3.21 -1.18 -6.40
N LYS A 11 2.69 -2.38 -6.06
CA LYS A 11 1.28 -2.72 -6.21
C LYS A 11 0.46 -2.16 -5.05
N VAL A 12 -0.71 -1.60 -5.37
CA VAL A 12 -1.69 -1.17 -4.35
C VAL A 12 -2.20 -2.42 -3.64
N ILE A 13 -1.95 -2.47 -2.33
CA ILE A 13 -2.40 -3.55 -1.44
C ILE A 13 -3.82 -3.24 -0.99
N GLU A 14 -4.04 -2.02 -0.51
CA GLU A 14 -5.32 -1.61 0.07
C GLU A 14 -5.52 -0.11 -0.10
N THR A 15 -6.78 0.30 -0.18
CA THR A 15 -7.18 1.71 -0.26
C THR A 15 -8.18 1.99 0.85
N TYR A 16 -7.91 2.99 1.66
CA TYR A 16 -8.73 3.36 2.81
C TYR A 16 -9.18 4.82 2.71
N GLU A 17 -10.40 5.10 3.14
CA GLU A 17 -10.95 6.45 3.17
C GLU A 17 -10.59 7.16 4.48
N GLU A 18 -9.36 7.70 4.53
CA GLU A 18 -8.97 8.66 5.56
C GLU A 18 -9.13 10.10 5.06
N GLU A 19 -9.41 11.02 5.98
CA GLU A 19 -9.54 12.46 5.73
C GLU A 19 -8.24 13.07 5.18
N LYS A 20 -7.08 12.48 5.55
CA LYS A 20 -5.76 12.87 5.06
C LYS A 20 -5.26 11.90 3.99
N VAL A 21 -4.96 12.43 2.80
CA VAL A 21 -4.35 11.65 1.72
C VAL A 21 -2.92 11.27 2.13
N THR A 22 -2.72 9.97 2.40
CA THR A 22 -1.42 9.45 2.83
C THR A 22 -1.10 8.17 2.07
N THR A 23 0.11 8.08 1.53
CA THR A 23 0.60 6.88 0.85
C THR A 23 1.46 6.11 1.84
N LEU A 24 0.97 4.95 2.29
CA LEU A 24 1.72 4.07 3.18
C LEU A 24 2.38 2.97 2.38
N TYR A 25 3.57 2.55 2.81
CA TYR A 25 4.31 1.47 2.17
C TYR A 25 4.36 0.24 3.08
N GLY A 26 3.87 -0.90 2.59
CA GLY A 26 3.85 -2.18 3.30
C GLY A 26 4.63 -3.27 2.57
N THR A 27 4.80 -4.42 3.21
CA THR A 27 5.37 -5.63 2.59
C THR A 27 4.24 -6.59 2.24
N CYS A 28 4.13 -6.97 0.97
CA CYS A 28 3.12 -7.89 0.50
C CYS A 28 3.66 -9.33 0.45
N PRO A 29 2.87 -10.35 0.82
CA PRO A 29 3.32 -11.74 0.89
C PRO A 29 3.65 -12.36 -0.48
N THR A 30 3.28 -11.67 -1.57
CA THR A 30 3.51 -12.12 -2.94
C THR A 30 4.87 -11.72 -3.51
N CYS A 31 5.53 -10.70 -2.95
CA CYS A 31 6.82 -10.21 -3.45
C CYS A 31 8.02 -10.90 -2.76
N ASN A 32 7.75 -11.89 -1.89
CA ASN A 32 8.72 -12.78 -1.25
C ASN A 32 8.66 -14.21 -1.83
N LYS A 33 8.60 -14.33 -3.16
CA LYS A 33 8.67 -15.60 -3.91
C LYS A 33 9.85 -15.59 -4.85
#